data_AF-A0A4U7D7P4-F1
#
_entry.id   AF-A0A4U7D7P4-F1
#
_cell.length_a   1.000
_cell.length_b   1.000
_cell.length_c   1.000
_cell.angle_alpha   90.00
_cell.angle_beta   90.00
_cell.angle_gamma   90.00
#
_symmetry.space_group_name_H-M   'P 1'
#
loop_
_entity.id
_entity.type
_entity.pdbx_description
1 polymer ?
#
loop_
_entity_poly.entity_id
_entity_poly.type
_entity_poly.pdbx_seq_one_letter_code
_entity_poly.pdbx_strand_id
1 'polypeptide(L)' 'TADALISAAAISDFTADAVDQKIRSGSPLSVDLRPTPKLIDSVREAYPDLPIVGFKAETSGDDAAMVSEAERIR' A
#
# COMPACT_ATOMS: atom_id res chain seq x y z
N THR A 1 13.75 2.83 19.21
CA THR A 1 13.23 1.68 18.45
C THR A 1 11.75 1.55 18.74
N ALA A 2 10.97 0.98 17.82
CA ALA A 2 9.58 0.67 18.07
C ALA A 2 9.45 -0.79 18.51
N ASP A 3 8.46 -1.09 19.35
CA ASP A 3 8.16 -2.46 19.79
C ASP A 3 7.20 -3.18 18.83
N ALA A 4 6.51 -2.44 17.96
CA ALA A 4 5.63 -2.96 16.91
C ALA A 4 5.39 -1.91 15.80
N LEU A 5 4.98 -2.39 14.62
CA LEU A 5 4.42 -1.56 13.54
C LEU A 5 2.93 -1.86 13.36
N ILE A 6 2.11 -0.80 13.35
CA ILE A 6 0.69 -0.87 13.02
C ILE A 6 0.44 -0.06 11.74
N SER A 7 0.37 -0.76 10.60
CA SER A 7 0.20 -0.16 9.27
C SER A 7 -1.27 -0.03 8.90
N ALA A 8 -1.94 0.98 9.48
CA ALA A 8 -3.35 1.27 9.23
C ALA A 8 -3.60 2.26 8.07
N ALA A 9 -2.55 2.86 7.51
CA ALA A 9 -2.68 3.80 6.40
C ALA A 9 -3.10 3.08 5.11
N ALA A 10 -3.99 3.72 4.34
CA ALA A 10 -4.31 3.31 2.97
C ALA A 10 -3.18 3.78 2.03
N ILE A 11 -2.08 3.05 2.02
CA ILE A 11 -0.90 3.35 1.21
C ILE A 11 -1.23 3.08 -0.26
N SER A 12 -0.96 4.05 -1.13
CA SER A 12 -1.19 3.90 -2.57
C SER A 12 -0.26 2.83 -3.16
N ASP A 13 -0.81 1.92 -3.96
CA ASP A 13 -0.03 0.90 -4.68
C ASP A 13 0.78 1.44 -5.86
N PHE A 14 0.45 2.65 -6.31
CA PHE A 14 1.08 3.31 -7.44
C PHE A 14 1.39 4.76 -7.13
N THR A 15 2.38 5.28 -7.82
CA THR A 15 2.77 6.69 -7.77
C THR A 15 3.04 7.22 -9.19
N ALA A 16 3.00 8.55 -9.34
CA ALA A 16 3.36 9.25 -10.57
C ALA A 16 4.68 10.00 -10.36
N ASP A 17 5.38 10.32 -11.44
CA ASP A 17 6.54 11.20 -11.33
C ASP A 17 6.11 12.60 -10.87
N ALA A 18 6.90 13.19 -9.96
CA ALA A 18 6.65 14.54 -9.47
C ALA A 18 6.84 15.56 -10.60
N VAL A 19 6.00 16.58 -10.62
CA VAL A 19 6.10 17.72 -11.52
C VAL A 19 6.22 19.00 -10.71
N ASP A 20 7.10 19.90 -11.13
CA ASP A 20 7.40 21.13 -10.38
C ASP A 20 6.29 22.19 -10.45
N GLN A 21 5.28 21.95 -11.29
CA GLN A 21 4.22 22.91 -11.57
C GLN A 21 2.86 22.23 -11.71
N LYS A 22 1.81 22.96 -11.34
CA LYS A 22 0.42 22.52 -11.50
C LYS A 22 0.10 22.24 -12.97
N ILE A 23 -0.46 21.06 -13.24
CA ILE A 23 -0.98 20.70 -14.57
C ILE A 23 -2.24 21.54 -14.87
N ARG A 24 -2.30 22.16 -16.05
CA ARG A 24 -3.43 23.01 -16.48
C ARG A 24 -4.57 22.15 -17.05
N SER A 25 -5.81 22.51 -16.78
CA SER A 25 -7.02 21.74 -17.13
C SER A 25 -7.58 22.01 -18.54
N GLY A 26 -6.74 22.42 -19.50
CA GLY A 26 -7.18 22.92 -20.82
C GLY A 26 -7.36 21.84 -21.90
N SER A 27 -6.94 20.61 -21.63
CA SER A 27 -7.02 19.48 -22.55
C SER A 27 -7.14 18.18 -21.77
N PRO A 28 -7.59 17.07 -22.40
CA PRO A 28 -7.48 15.75 -21.81
C PRO A 28 -6.05 15.46 -21.34
N LEU A 29 -5.93 14.74 -20.23
CA LEU A 29 -4.68 14.39 -19.58
C LEU A 29 -4.68 12.88 -19.30
N SER A 30 -3.56 12.24 -19.64
CA SER A 30 -3.24 10.89 -19.15
C SER A 30 -2.13 11.00 -18.11
N VAL A 31 -2.20 10.17 -17.05
CA VAL A 31 -1.18 10.07 -16.01
C VAL A 31 -0.62 8.66 -16.04
N ASP A 32 0.67 8.54 -16.31
CA ASP A 32 1.36 7.26 -16.24
C ASP A 32 1.75 6.97 -14.78
N LEU A 33 1.35 5.79 -14.32
CA LEU A 33 1.56 5.34 -12.95
C LEU A 33 2.55 4.18 -12.91
N ARG A 34 3.36 4.16 -11.85
CA ARG A 34 4.37 3.14 -11.59
C ARG A 34 4.14 2.52 -10.21
N PRO A 35 4.31 1.19 -10.04
CA PRO A 35 4.11 0.54 -8.75
C PRO A 35 5.02 1.11 -7.65
N THR A 36 4.51 1.19 -6.43
CA THR A 36 5.31 1.54 -5.25
C THR A 36 5.94 0.29 -4.62
N PRO A 37 7.12 0.42 -3.99
CA PRO A 37 7.66 -0.64 -3.13
C PRO A 37 6.67 -1.02 -2.02
N LYS A 38 6.63 -2.29 -1.66
CA LYS A 38 5.76 -2.79 -0.57
C LYS A 38 6.41 -2.49 0.78
N LEU A 39 5.85 -1.53 1.51
CA LEU A 39 6.37 -1.05 2.80
C LEU A 39 6.55 -2.20 3.81
N ILE A 40 5.53 -3.06 3.95
CA ILE A 40 5.55 -4.17 4.92
C ILE A 40 6.70 -5.12 4.63
N ASP A 41 6.97 -5.44 3.36
CA ASP A 41 8.05 -6.33 2.97
C ASP A 41 9.41 -5.72 3.32
N SER A 42 9.60 -4.43 3.04
CA SER A 42 10.83 -3.71 3.37
C SER A 42 11.07 -3.63 4.89
N VAL A 43 10.01 -3.43 5.69
CA VAL A 43 10.12 -3.43 7.16
C VAL A 43 10.43 -4.82 7.68
N ARG A 44 9.80 -5.87 7.14
CA ARG A 44 10.03 -7.27 7.52
C ARG A 44 11.47 -7.70 7.24
N GLU A 45 12.04 -7.25 6.12
CA GLU A 45 13.45 -7.49 5.79
C GLU A 45 14.40 -6.75 6.75
N ALA A 46 14.15 -5.48 7.02
CA ALA A 46 15.02 -4.66 7.88
C ALA A 46 14.91 -4.99 9.38
N TYR A 47 13.74 -5.45 9.82
CA TYR A 47 13.41 -5.72 11.23
C TYR A 47 12.64 -7.05 11.36
N PRO A 48 13.30 -8.20 11.18
CA PRO A 48 12.64 -9.50 11.12
C PRO A 48 11.90 -9.89 12.41
N ASP A 49 12.36 -9.38 13.56
CA ASP A 49 11.78 -9.67 14.87
C ASP A 49 10.68 -8.67 15.28
N LEU A 50 10.42 -7.63 14.47
CA LEU A 50 9.41 -6.62 14.79
C LEU A 50 8.00 -7.18 14.50
N PRO A 51 7.09 -7.21 15.48
CA PRO A 51 5.69 -7.52 15.23
C PRO A 51 5.04 -6.50 14.28
N ILE A 52 4.35 -6.99 13.26
CA ILE A 52 3.65 -6.15 12.27
C ILE A 52 2.17 -6.49 12.23
N VAL A 53 1.32 -5.47 12.34
CA VAL A 53 -0.13 -5.55 12.11
C VAL A 53 -0.46 -4.75 10.85
N GLY A 54 -0.97 -5.43 9.83
CA GLY A 54 -1.46 -4.81 8.59
C GLY A 54 -2.98 -4.82 8.54
N PHE A 55 -3.55 -3.89 7.77
CA PHE A 55 -4.97 -3.82 7.49
C PHE A 55 -5.23 -4.08 6.01
N LYS A 56 -6.32 -4.78 5.71
CA LYS A 56 -6.79 -5.03 4.36
C LYS A 56 -8.28 -4.78 4.28
N ALA A 57 -8.69 -3.98 3.31
CA ALA A 57 -10.09 -3.75 3.01
C ALA A 57 -10.48 -4.56 1.78
N GLU A 58 -11.59 -5.28 1.90
CA GLU A 58 -12.14 -6.11 0.84
C GLU A 58 -13.56 -5.66 0.52
N THR A 59 -13.96 -5.75 -0.75
CA THR A 59 -15.24 -5.22 -1.23
C THR A 59 -16.26 -6.30 -1.57
N SER A 60 -15.88 -7.58 -1.53
CA SER A 60 -16.75 -8.70 -1.90
C SER A 60 -17.86 -8.96 -0.89
N GLY A 61 -17.67 -8.57 0.38
CA GLY A 61 -18.60 -8.84 1.48
C GLY A 61 -18.67 -10.31 1.92
N ASP A 62 -17.79 -11.16 1.39
CA ASP A 62 -17.68 -12.58 1.77
C ASP A 62 -16.52 -12.78 2.75
N ASP A 63 -16.84 -13.11 4.00
CA ASP A 63 -15.87 -13.34 5.07
C ASP A 63 -14.81 -14.38 4.71
N ALA A 64 -15.17 -15.45 4.00
CA ALA A 64 -14.22 -16.50 3.63
C ALA A 64 -13.20 -15.97 2.60
N ALA A 65 -13.67 -15.19 1.61
CA ALA A 65 -12.81 -14.53 0.65
C ALA A 65 -11.89 -13.50 1.33
N MET A 66 -12.40 -12.76 2.33
CA MET A 66 -11.59 -11.78 3.08
C MET A 66 -10.46 -12.45 3.86
N VAL A 67 -10.75 -13.57 4.54
CA VAL A 67 -9.72 -14.32 5.27
C VAL A 67 -8.67 -14.88 4.32
N SER A 68 -9.09 -15.46 3.19
CA SER A 68 -8.16 -16.02 2.19
C SER A 68 -7.20 -14.95 1.64
N GLU A 69 -7.71 -13.75 1.36
CA GLU A 69 -6.89 -12.67 0.81
C GLU A 69 -6.00 -11.98 1.86
N ALA A 70 -6.32 -12.11 3.15
CA ALA A 70 -5.43 -11.76 4.25
C ALA A 70 -4.29 -12.77 4.42
N GLU A 71 -4.55 -14.07 4.28
CA GLU A 71 -3.54 -15.13 4.40
C GLU A 71 -2.48 -15.07 3.30
N ARG A 72 -2.81 -14.52 2.12
CA ARG A 72 -1.87 -14.36 0.99
C ARG A 72 -0.73 -13.36 1.27
N ILE A 73 -0.86 -12.50 2.29
CA ILE A 73 0.13 -11.49 2.68
C ILE A 73 1.17 -12.04 3.67
N ARG A 74 0.98 -13.28 4.15
CA ARG A 74 1.90 -13.93 5.08
C ARG A 74 3.24 -14.26 4.42
#